data_AF-A0A9E3AXD2-F1
#
_entry.id   AF-A0A9E3AXD2-F1
#
_cell.length_a   1.000
_cell.length_b   1.000
_cell.length_c   1.000
_cell.angle_alpha   90.00
_cell.angle_beta   90.00
_cell.angle_gamma   90.00
#
_symmetry.space_group_name_H-M   'P 1'
#
loop_
_entity.id
_entity.type
_entity.pdbx_description
1 polymer ?
#
loop_
_entity_poly.entity_id
_entity_poly.type
_entity_poly.pdbx_seq_one_letter_code
_entity_poly.pdbx_strand_id
1 'polypeptide(L)'
;MKKIAIGAAALVLSTITLVTSASAMIVCNREGECWHVRGHRYEYRPEFGLVVHPDSWRWRAHERFVWREHEGRGYWRNGVWVEF
;
A
#
# COMPACT_ATOMS: atom_id res chain seq x y z
N MET A 1 26.62 -19.80 55.81
CA MET A 1 26.84 -19.53 54.38
C MET A 1 25.51 -19.20 53.74
N LYS A 2 25.21 -17.92 53.46
CA LYS A 2 23.95 -17.50 52.84
C LYS A 2 24.34 -16.76 51.55
N LYS A 3 24.21 -17.45 50.41
CA LYS A 3 24.64 -16.96 49.10
C LYS A 3 23.67 -15.85 48.68
N ILE A 4 24.17 -14.63 48.56
CA ILE A 4 23.46 -13.51 47.93
C ILE A 4 23.62 -13.72 46.42
N ALA A 5 22.54 -14.07 45.74
CA ALA A 5 22.51 -14.12 44.28
C ALA A 5 21.98 -12.78 43.77
N ILE A 6 22.86 -12.01 43.13
CA ILE A 6 22.54 -10.78 42.40
C ILE A 6 22.18 -11.17 40.96
N GLY A 7 21.07 -10.62 40.46
CA GLY A 7 21.01 -10.14 39.08
C GLY A 7 20.17 -10.97 38.11
N ALA A 8 19.02 -10.43 37.74
CA ALA A 8 18.68 -10.10 36.34
C ALA A 8 17.32 -9.39 36.31
N ALA A 9 17.34 -8.07 36.28
CA ALA A 9 16.16 -7.28 35.91
C ALA A 9 15.95 -7.44 34.39
N ALA A 10 15.07 -8.34 33.98
CA ALA A 10 14.64 -8.46 32.59
C ALA A 10 13.45 -7.51 32.36
N LEU A 11 13.73 -6.23 32.08
CA LEU A 11 12.74 -5.32 31.52
C LEU A 11 12.46 -5.74 30.08
N VAL A 12 11.41 -6.54 29.88
CA VAL A 12 10.90 -6.85 28.54
C VAL A 12 10.20 -5.59 28.03
N LEU A 13 10.94 -4.75 27.32
CA LEU A 13 10.40 -3.59 26.64
C LEU A 13 9.71 -4.08 25.36
N SER A 14 8.42 -4.39 25.46
CA SER A 14 7.58 -4.70 24.30
C SER A 14 7.47 -3.45 23.43
N THR A 15 8.27 -3.39 22.36
CA THR A 15 8.18 -2.35 21.35
C THR A 15 6.89 -2.53 20.58
N ILE A 16 5.86 -1.76 20.93
CA ILE A 16 4.67 -1.60 20.10
C ILE A 16 5.12 -0.84 18.85
N THR A 17 5.38 -1.56 17.77
CA THR A 17 5.58 -0.95 16.46
C THR A 17 4.23 -0.43 15.98
N LEU A 18 4.06 0.88 16.05
CA LEU A 18 2.94 1.57 15.41
C LEU A 18 3.13 1.40 13.89
N VAL A 19 2.46 0.42 13.29
CA VAL A 19 2.32 0.33 11.84
C VAL A 19 1.44 1.48 11.38
N THR A 20 2.07 2.59 11.01
CA THR A 20 1.37 3.65 10.30
C THR A 20 1.04 3.13 8.92
N SER A 21 -0.18 2.62 8.74
CA SER A 21 -0.72 2.32 7.42
C SER A 21 -0.77 3.63 6.64
N ALA A 22 0.23 3.87 5.80
CA ALA A 22 0.20 4.95 4.84
C ALA A 22 -1.12 4.81 4.06
N SER A 23 -1.94 5.86 4.03
CA SER A 23 -3.18 5.83 3.26
C SER A 23 -2.81 5.58 1.80
N ALA A 24 -3.14 4.38 1.33
CA ALA A 24 -3.02 3.98 -0.05
C ALA A 24 -4.41 4.01 -0.69
N MET A 25 -4.45 4.26 -1.98
CA MET A 25 -5.63 3.99 -2.81
C MET A 25 -5.20 3.02 -3.90
N ILE A 26 -6.15 2.23 -4.40
CA ILE A 26 -5.94 1.37 -5.55
C ILE A 26 -6.53 2.10 -6.75
N VAL A 27 -5.74 2.30 -7.80
CA VAL A 27 -6.21 2.88 -9.06
C VAL A 27 -6.20 1.79 -10.11
N CYS A 28 -7.29 1.65 -10.85
CA CYS A 28 -7.40 0.70 -11.96
C CYS A 28 -7.75 1.42 -13.25
N ASN A 29 -7.16 0.99 -14.37
CA ASN A 29 -7.54 1.43 -15.71
C ASN A 29 -8.57 0.47 -16.35
N ARG A 30 -9.00 0.77 -17.58
CA ARG A 30 -10.01 -0.02 -18.31
C ARG A 30 -9.48 -1.35 -18.81
N GLU A 31 -8.17 -1.43 -18.99
CA GLU A 31 -7.42 -2.60 -19.44
C GLU A 31 -7.24 -3.65 -18.32
N GLY A 32 -7.66 -3.33 -17.09
CA GLY A 32 -7.58 -4.20 -15.93
C GLY A 32 -6.25 -4.12 -15.19
N GLU A 33 -5.45 -3.09 -15.44
CA GLU A 33 -4.20 -2.83 -14.73
C GLU A 33 -4.51 -2.01 -13.48
N CYS A 34 -4.15 -2.53 -12.32
CA CYS A 34 -4.34 -1.87 -11.03
C CYS A 34 -3.00 -1.63 -10.33
N TRP A 35 -2.87 -0.51 -9.63
CA TRP A 35 -1.67 -0.13 -8.90
C TRP A 35 -2.01 0.62 -7.62
N HIS A 36 -1.08 0.60 -6.66
CA HIS A 36 -1.22 1.37 -5.43
C HIS A 36 -0.68 2.79 -5.64
N VAL A 37 -1.36 3.77 -5.05
CA VAL A 37 -0.86 5.15 -4.92
C VAL A 37 -0.76 5.51 -3.45
N ARG A 38 0.38 6.05 -3.04
CA ARG A 38 0.64 6.47 -1.66
C ARG A 38 0.53 7.99 -1.51
N GLY A 39 0.00 8.42 -0.39
CA GLY A 39 0.31 9.74 0.17
C GLY A 39 -0.56 10.91 -0.30
N HIS A 40 -1.17 10.89 -1.48
CA HIS A 40 -2.04 11.99 -1.92
C HIS A 40 -3.18 11.52 -2.84
N ARG A 41 -4.37 12.12 -2.70
CA ARG A 41 -5.43 12.03 -3.71
C ARG A 41 -4.94 12.75 -4.96
N TYR A 42 -4.44 12.00 -5.94
CA TYR A 42 -4.14 12.57 -7.25
C TYR A 42 -5.46 12.95 -7.94
N GLU A 43 -5.54 14.18 -8.43
CA GLU A 43 -6.61 14.60 -9.34
C GLU A 43 -6.31 14.05 -10.72
N TYR A 44 -6.76 12.83 -10.98
CA TYR A 44 -6.71 12.25 -12.30
C TYR A 44 -7.70 12.95 -13.22
N ARG A 45 -7.24 13.28 -14.43
CA ARG A 45 -8.14 13.81 -15.46
C ARG A 45 -9.17 12.75 -15.86
N PRO A 46 -10.45 13.10 -16.00
CA PRO A 46 -11.49 12.14 -16.41
C PRO A 46 -11.15 11.40 -17.71
N GLU A 47 -10.46 12.06 -18.64
CA GLU A 47 -10.02 11.50 -19.92
C GLU A 47 -9.08 10.30 -19.78
N PHE A 48 -8.44 10.08 -18.64
CA PHE A 48 -7.58 8.92 -18.40
C PHE A 48 -8.38 7.63 -18.14
N GLY A 49 -9.68 7.75 -17.86
CA GLY A 49 -10.56 6.59 -17.69
C GLY A 49 -10.23 5.71 -16.48
N LEU A 50 -9.67 6.32 -15.42
CA LEU A 50 -9.22 5.62 -14.21
C LEU A 50 -10.33 5.54 -13.16
N VAL A 51 -10.35 4.44 -12.42
CA VAL A 51 -11.23 4.23 -11.27
C VAL A 51 -10.38 4.13 -10.01
N VAL A 52 -10.75 4.89 -8.98
CA VAL A 52 -10.03 4.91 -7.71
C VAL A 52 -10.85 4.19 -6.64
N HIS A 53 -10.23 3.22 -5.99
CA HIS A 53 -10.77 2.39 -4.94
C HIS A 53 -10.00 2.61 -3.63
N PRO A 54 -10.63 2.40 -2.46
CA PRO A 54 -9.91 2.35 -1.19
C PRO A 54 -8.93 1.17 -1.16
N ASP A 55 -7.88 1.24 -0.34
CA ASP A 55 -6.88 0.17 -0.18
C ASP A 55 -7.47 -1.20 0.24
N SER A 56 -8.62 -1.18 0.92
CA SER A 56 -9.35 -2.39 1.33
C SER A 56 -10.13 -3.05 0.20
N TRP A 57 -10.20 -2.43 -0.97
CA TRP A 57 -10.92 -2.99 -2.11
C TRP A 57 -10.26 -4.28 -2.61
N ARG A 58 -11.11 -5.22 -2.98
CA ARG A 58 -10.73 -6.53 -3.51
C ARG A 58 -11.66 -6.84 -4.67
N TRP A 59 -11.10 -7.33 -5.76
CA TRP A 59 -11.88 -7.88 -6.87
C TRP A 59 -12.31 -9.32 -6.58
N ARG A 60 -13.34 -9.78 -7.28
CA ARG A 60 -13.89 -11.14 -7.20
C ARG A 60 -13.06 -12.11 -8.02
N ALA A 61 -13.19 -13.41 -7.72
CA ALA A 61 -12.41 -14.46 -8.39
C ALA A 61 -12.63 -14.58 -9.91
N HIS A 62 -13.76 -14.08 -10.43
CA HIS A 62 -14.05 -14.08 -11.88
C HIS A 62 -13.57 -12.81 -12.60
N GLU A 63 -13.14 -11.80 -11.86
CA GLU A 63 -12.61 -10.57 -12.44
C GLU A 63 -11.14 -10.77 -12.83
N ARG A 64 -10.73 -10.16 -13.95
CA ARG A 64 -9.38 -10.29 -14.51
C ARG A 64 -8.66 -8.96 -14.39
N PHE A 65 -8.02 -8.76 -13.25
CA PHE A 65 -7.13 -7.64 -13.02
C PHE A 65 -5.69 -8.11 -12.86
N VAL A 66 -4.75 -7.23 -13.17
CA VAL A 66 -3.31 -7.45 -13.00
C VAL A 66 -2.77 -6.35 -12.11
N TRP A 67 -1.99 -6.74 -11.10
CA TRP A 67 -1.24 -5.78 -10.29
C TRP A 67 -0.02 -5.29 -11.07
N ARG A 68 0.20 -3.99 -11.04
CA ARG A 68 1.43 -3.34 -11.46
C ARG A 68 1.83 -2.32 -10.42
N GLU A 69 3.10 -2.24 -10.10
CA GLU A 69 3.60 -1.27 -9.12
C GLU A 69 4.59 -0.33 -9.79
N HIS A 70 4.49 0.95 -9.49
CA HIS A 70 5.45 1.97 -9.88
C HIS A 70 5.44 3.09 -8.85
N GLU A 71 6.63 3.60 -8.51
CA GLU A 71 6.76 4.74 -7.59
C GLU A 71 6.65 6.06 -8.37
N GLY A 72 6.14 7.11 -7.73
CA GLY A 72 6.02 8.44 -8.34
C GLY A 72 4.63 8.77 -8.92
N ARG A 73 4.55 9.89 -9.62
CA ARG A 73 3.28 10.43 -10.17
C ARG A 73 3.10 9.93 -11.60
N GLY A 74 1.96 9.30 -11.84
CA GLY A 74 1.65 8.71 -13.13
C GLY A 74 0.47 7.76 -13.09
N TYR A 75 0.29 7.04 -14.19
CA TYR A 75 -0.71 6.00 -14.34
C TYR A 75 -0.26 4.92 -15.33
N TRP A 76 -0.77 3.69 -15.17
CA TRP A 76 -0.55 2.63 -16.15
C TRP A 76 -1.53 2.75 -17.32
N ARG A 77 -1.03 2.56 -18.54
CA ARG A 77 -1.82 2.47 -19.77
C ARG A 77 -1.17 1.48 -20.73
N ASN A 78 -1.87 0.39 -21.04
CA ASN A 78 -1.39 -0.65 -21.96
C ASN A 78 -0.01 -1.20 -21.59
N GLY A 79 0.25 -1.42 -20.31
CA GLY A 79 1.54 -1.95 -19.84
C GLY A 79 2.68 -0.94 -19.80
N VAL A 80 2.41 0.35 -20.01
CA VAL A 80 3.39 1.43 -19.93
C VAL A 80 3.02 2.41 -18.82
N TRP A 81 4.01 2.81 -18.02
CA TRP A 81 3.85 3.88 -17.03
C TRP A 81 3.93 5.24 -17.71
N VAL A 82 2.92 6.08 -17.51
CA VAL A 82 2.84 7.43 -18.06
C VAL A 82 2.93 8.43 -16.92
N GLU A 83 4.01 9.20 -16.89
CA GLU A 83 4.29 10.21 -15.86
C GLU A 83 3.55 11.54 -16.12
N PHE A 84 3.28 12.30 -15.04
CA PHE A 84 2.73 13.67 -15.07
C PHE A 84 3.03 14.45 -13.77
#